data_AF-A0A497FDU2-F1
#
_entry.id   AF-A0A497FDU2-F1
#
_cell.length_a   1.000
_cell.length_b   1.000
_cell.length_c   1.000
_cell.angle_alpha   90.00
_cell.angle_beta   90.00
_cell.angle_gamma   90.00
#
_symmetry.space_group_name_H-M   'P 1'
#
loop_
_entity.id
_entity.type
_entity.pdbx_description
1 polymer ?
#
loop_
_entity_poly.entity_id
_entity_poly.type
_entity_poly.pdbx_seq_one_letter_code
_entity_poly.pdbx_strand_id
1 'polypeptide(L)'
;MNDSCRHIVSARGWGPDFSAKDFVELAVKHGVVSSELAREIIMAIRLGSIIVYRYLGINYEELYRGVQKLTTLARDFEREVVSFLRKVLGISRVSYLGVLLYSL
;
A
#
# COMPACT_ATOMS: atom_id res chain seq x y z
N MET A 1 -3.24 -1.39 -1.98
CA MET A 1 -2.10 -1.44 -1.03
C MET A 1 -1.30 -2.72 -1.23
N ASN A 2 -1.85 -3.90 -0.88
CA ASN A 2 -1.15 -5.19 -1.07
C ASN A 2 -0.61 -5.40 -2.50
N ASP A 3 -1.49 -5.29 -3.51
CA ASP A 3 -1.09 -5.50 -4.91
C ASP A 3 -0.05 -4.48 -5.38
N SER A 4 -0.11 -3.25 -4.87
CA SER A 4 0.89 -2.22 -5.16
C SER A 4 2.26 -2.57 -4.56
N CYS A 5 2.31 -3.02 -3.30
CA CYS A 5 3.56 -3.52 -2.69
C CYS A 5 4.13 -4.69 -3.48
N ARG A 6 3.27 -5.67 -3.82
CA ARG A 6 3.62 -6.82 -4.65
C ARG A 6 4.21 -6.38 -5.98
N HIS A 7 3.52 -5.47 -6.69
CA HIS A 7 3.98 -4.99 -7.99
C HIS A 7 5.33 -4.28 -7.90
N ILE A 8 5.53 -3.40 -6.91
CA ILE A 8 6.80 -2.69 -6.71
C ILE A 8 7.93 -3.69 -6.40
N VAL A 9 7.71 -4.61 -5.47
CA VAL A 9 8.70 -5.64 -5.07
C VAL A 9 9.07 -6.50 -6.27
N SER A 10 8.09 -6.98 -7.03
CA SER A 10 8.31 -7.81 -8.22
C SER A 10 9.04 -7.03 -9.32
N ALA A 11 8.63 -5.79 -9.60
CA ALA A 11 9.27 -4.96 -10.64
C ALA A 11 10.73 -4.62 -10.31
N ARG A 12 11.11 -4.65 -9.02
CA ARG A 12 12.48 -4.38 -8.57
C ARG A 12 13.32 -5.63 -8.33
N GLY A 13 12.74 -6.82 -8.45
CA GLY A 13 13.45 -8.08 -8.25
C GLY A 13 13.95 -8.30 -6.83
N TRP A 14 13.25 -7.77 -5.81
CA TRP A 14 13.72 -7.80 -4.42
C TRP A 14 13.53 -9.14 -3.68
N GLY A 15 12.98 -10.15 -4.34
CA GLY A 15 12.92 -11.51 -3.83
C GLY A 15 11.64 -12.25 -4.25
N PRO A 16 11.64 -13.58 -4.19
CA PRO A 16 10.44 -14.39 -4.33
C PRO A 16 9.70 -14.46 -3.00
N ASP A 17 8.60 -13.72 -2.88
CA ASP A 17 7.75 -13.72 -1.68
C ASP A 17 6.40 -14.38 -1.96
N PHE A 18 5.89 -15.07 -0.94
CA PHE A 18 4.75 -15.97 -1.08
C PHE A 18 3.46 -15.43 -0.44
N SER A 19 3.56 -14.49 0.52
CA SER A 19 2.39 -13.93 1.22
C SER A 19 2.26 -12.42 1.10
N ALA A 20 1.04 -11.92 1.31
CA ALA A 20 0.74 -10.49 1.34
C ALA A 20 1.55 -9.73 2.41
N LYS A 21 1.86 -10.40 3.53
CA LYS A 21 2.67 -9.82 4.61
C LYS A 21 4.11 -9.63 4.14
N ASP A 22 4.68 -10.64 3.48
CA ASP A 22 6.07 -10.62 3.03
C ASP A 22 6.31 -9.44 2.06
N PHE A 23 5.40 -9.23 1.11
CA PHE A 23 5.47 -8.09 0.19
C PHE A 23 5.47 -6.73 0.91
N VAL A 24 4.72 -6.60 2.02
CA VAL A 24 4.71 -5.37 2.81
C VAL A 24 6.02 -5.22 3.61
N GLU A 25 6.57 -6.31 4.14
CA GLU A 25 7.86 -6.29 4.85
C GLU A 25 9.03 -5.95 3.92
N LEU A 26 9.04 -6.48 2.69
CA LEU A 26 10.02 -6.05 1.67
C LEU A 26 9.84 -4.58 1.28
N ALA A 27 8.60 -4.11 1.15
CA ALA A 27 8.34 -2.69 0.90
C ALA A 27 8.91 -1.79 2.01
N VAL A 28 8.86 -2.22 3.28
CA VAL A 28 9.53 -1.52 4.40
C VAL A 28 11.05 -1.57 4.26
N LYS A 29 11.61 -2.76 4.04
CA LYS A 29 13.06 -2.98 3.93
C LYS A 29 13.70 -2.07 2.88
N HIS A 30 12.98 -1.80 1.80
CA HIS A 30 13.44 -0.96 0.69
C HIS A 30 12.95 0.50 0.76
N GLY A 31 12.34 0.91 1.87
CA GLY A 31 11.93 2.30 2.11
C GLY A 31 10.79 2.79 1.23
N VAL A 32 9.97 1.89 0.70
CA VAL A 32 8.74 2.22 -0.04
C VAL A 32 7.68 2.74 0.92
N VAL A 33 7.56 2.09 2.08
CA VAL A 33 6.67 2.48 3.17
C VAL A 33 7.38 2.43 4.51
N SER A 34 6.90 3.20 5.48
CA SER A 34 7.39 3.18 6.86
C SER A 34 6.91 1.94 7.61
N SER A 35 7.68 1.52 8.62
CA SER A 35 7.32 0.38 9.47
C SER A 35 6.02 0.60 10.23
N GLU A 36 5.67 1.84 10.54
CA GLU A 36 4.40 2.19 11.17
C GLU A 36 3.23 1.98 10.22
N LEU A 37 3.33 2.53 9.02
CA LEU A 37 2.32 2.38 8.00
C LEU A 37 2.13 0.91 7.59
N ALA A 38 3.22 0.16 7.50
CA ALA A 38 3.19 -1.27 7.19
C ALA A 38 2.40 -2.10 8.21
N ARG A 39 2.48 -1.79 9.51
CA ARG A 39 1.67 -2.48 10.53
C ARG A 39 0.18 -2.28 10.29
N GLU A 40 -0.22 -1.05 10.00
CA GLU A 40 -1.62 -0.72 9.71
C GLU A 40 -2.11 -1.36 8.40
N ILE A 41 -1.25 -1.41 7.36
CA ILE A 41 -1.54 -2.11 6.10
C ILE A 41 -1.76 -3.60 6.33
N ILE A 42 -0.91 -4.26 7.12
CA ILE A 42 -1.05 -5.69 7.44
C ILE A 42 -2.37 -5.94 8.20
N MET A 43 -2.73 -5.07 9.14
CA MET A 43 -4.03 -5.14 9.82
C MET A 43 -5.20 -4.98 8.84
N ALA A 44 -5.13 -4.02 7.93
CA ALA A 44 -6.14 -3.80 6.89
C ALA A 44 -6.28 -5.00 5.93
N ILE A 45 -5.18 -5.64 5.55
CA ILE A 45 -5.20 -6.87 4.73
C ILE A 45 -5.92 -7.99 5.48
N ARG A 46 -5.66 -8.16 6.78
CA ARG A 46 -6.34 -9.16 7.62
C ARG A 46 -7.84 -8.89 7.73
N LEU A 47 -8.26 -7.62 7.86
CA LEU A 47 -9.67 -7.23 7.82
C LEU A 47 -10.31 -7.64 6.49
N GLY A 48 -9.65 -7.38 5.36
CA GLY A 48 -10.11 -7.83 4.04
C GLY A 48 -10.28 -9.35 3.95
N SER A 49 -9.36 -10.14 4.52
CA SER A 49 -9.50 -11.60 4.57
C SER A 49 -10.72 -12.05 5.40
N ILE A 50 -11.07 -11.35 6.48
CA ILE A 50 -12.28 -11.66 7.28
C ILE A 50 -13.54 -11.43 6.44
N ILE A 51 -13.61 -10.31 5.71
CA ILE A 51 -14.74 -10.01 4.82
C ILE A 51 -14.92 -11.10 3.76
N VAL A 52 -13.82 -11.52 3.13
CA VAL A 52 -13.85 -12.50 2.02
C VAL A 52 -14.16 -13.91 2.50
N TYR A 53 -13.57 -14.36 3.62
CA TYR A 53 -13.59 -15.77 4.01
C TYR A 53 -14.47 -16.10 5.22
N ARG A 54 -14.90 -15.13 6.03
CA ARG A 54 -15.60 -15.36 7.30
C ARG A 54 -16.92 -14.59 7.42
N TYR A 55 -17.62 -14.41 6.31
CA TYR A 55 -18.84 -13.59 6.22
C TYR A 55 -19.98 -13.98 7.19
N LEU A 56 -20.05 -15.25 7.62
CA LEU A 56 -21.07 -15.73 8.57
C LEU A 56 -20.83 -15.34 10.04
N GLY A 57 -19.61 -14.90 10.40
CA GLY A 57 -19.22 -14.61 11.78
C GLY A 57 -18.68 -13.19 11.99
N ILE A 58 -19.01 -12.25 11.10
CA ILE A 58 -18.48 -10.89 11.13
C ILE A 58 -19.12 -10.09 12.27
N ASN A 59 -18.29 -9.56 13.15
CA ASN A 59 -18.67 -8.44 14.01
C ASN A 59 -18.66 -7.15 13.17
N TYR A 60 -19.85 -6.68 12.76
CA TYR A 60 -20.00 -5.50 11.93
C TYR A 60 -19.54 -4.21 12.61
N GLU A 61 -19.59 -4.12 13.93
CA GLU A 61 -19.14 -2.94 14.67
C GLU A 61 -17.61 -2.81 14.60
N GLU A 62 -16.89 -3.91 14.86
CA GLU A 62 -15.44 -3.97 14.72
C GLU A 62 -15.00 -3.71 13.28
N LEU A 63 -15.73 -4.28 12.32
CA LEU A 63 -15.47 -4.06 10.90
C LEU A 63 -15.65 -2.58 10.54
N TYR A 64 -16.75 -1.95 10.95
CA TYR A 64 -17.03 -0.55 10.65
C TYR A 64 -15.95 0.38 11.23
N ARG A 65 -15.56 0.17 12.50
CA ARG A 65 -14.46 0.92 13.13
C ARG A 65 -13.13 0.73 12.39
N GLY A 66 -12.85 -0.49 11.90
CA GLY A 66 -11.66 -0.78 11.09
C GLY A 66 -11.66 -0.08 9.74
N VAL A 67 -12.82 -0.07 9.05
CA VAL A 67 -12.97 0.53 7.72
C VAL A 67 -12.82 2.05 7.75
N GLN A 68 -13.27 2.72 8.82
CA GLN A 68 -13.12 4.18 8.95
C GLN A 68 -11.67 4.67 8.86
N LYS A 69 -10.70 3.83 9.24
CA LYS A 69 -9.27 4.17 9.16
C LYS A 69 -8.68 3.97 7.77
N LEU A 70 -9.36 3.23 6.88
CA LEU A 70 -8.82 2.85 5.58
C LEU A 70 -8.59 4.04 4.65
N THR A 71 -9.44 5.06 4.71
CA THR A 71 -9.28 6.25 3.86
C THR A 71 -8.00 7.02 4.20
N THR A 72 -7.73 7.23 5.49
CA THR A 72 -6.48 7.86 5.95
C THR A 72 -5.28 6.99 5.60
N LEU A 73 -5.38 5.69 5.90
CA LEU A 73 -4.33 4.71 5.57
C LEU A 73 -3.98 4.70 4.08
N ALA A 74 -4.98 4.75 3.20
CA ALA A 74 -4.77 4.78 1.76
C ALA A 74 -4.05 6.06 1.30
N ARG A 75 -4.39 7.23 1.88
CA ARG A 75 -3.73 8.51 1.58
C ARG A 75 -2.26 8.52 2.05
N ASP A 76 -2.01 7.98 3.23
CA ASP A 76 -0.65 7.86 3.77
C ASP A 76 0.20 6.91 2.91
N PHE A 77 -0.38 5.79 2.49
CA PHE A 77 0.24 4.86 1.55
C PHE A 77 0.56 5.49 0.21
N GLU A 78 -0.39 6.19 -0.40
CA GLU A 78 -0.17 6.92 -1.65
C GLU A 78 1.00 7.90 -1.50
N ARG A 79 1.01 8.70 -0.43
CA ARG A 79 2.06 9.68 -0.17
C ARG A 79 3.44 9.05 -0.10
N GLU A 80 3.59 7.95 0.64
CA GLU A 80 4.88 7.27 0.80
C GLU A 80 5.34 6.59 -0.50
N VAL A 81 4.44 5.92 -1.21
CA VAL A 81 4.74 5.31 -2.51
C VAL A 81 5.13 6.36 -3.55
N VAL A 82 4.38 7.47 -3.66
CA VAL A 82 4.72 8.56 -4.59
C VAL A 82 6.05 9.19 -4.22
N SER A 83 6.33 9.37 -2.92
CA SER A 83 7.63 9.86 -2.45
C SER A 83 8.77 8.91 -2.86
N PHE A 84 8.59 7.61 -2.65
CA PHE A 84 9.53 6.59 -3.09
C PHE A 84 9.77 6.61 -4.61
N LEU A 85 8.69 6.63 -5.41
CA LEU A 85 8.79 6.65 -6.87
C LEU A 85 9.50 7.91 -7.37
N ARG A 86 9.20 9.08 -6.81
CA ARG A 86 9.91 10.33 -7.14
C ARG A 86 11.40 10.24 -6.86
N LYS A 87 11.78 9.68 -5.70
CA LYS A 87 13.19 9.48 -5.35
C LYS A 87 13.89 8.59 -6.37
N VAL A 88 13.25 7.50 -6.78
CA VAL A 88 13.88 6.57 -7.74
C VAL A 88 13.91 7.12 -9.17
N LEU A 89 12.89 7.87 -9.58
CA LEU A 89 12.82 8.45 -10.92
C LEU A 89 13.60 9.77 -11.05
N GLY A 90 14.15 10.31 -9.96
CA GLY A 90 14.84 11.60 -9.97
C GLY A 90 13.92 12.80 -10.26
N ILE A 91 12.60 12.67 -10.04
CA ILE A 91 11.63 13.72 -10.39
C ILE A 91 11.47 14.71 -9.24
N SER A 92 11.84 15.97 -9.47
CA SER A 92 11.55 17.10 -8.58
C SER A 92 10.14 17.68 -8.84
N ARG A 93 9.51 18.30 -7.84
CA ARG A 93 8.08 18.72 -7.81
C ARG A 93 7.57 19.57 -9.01
N VAL A 94 8.45 20.07 -9.88
CA VAL A 94 8.15 21.06 -10.93
C VAL A 94 7.48 20.44 -12.18
N SER A 95 7.59 19.13 -12.42
CA SER A 95 7.27 18.56 -13.74
C SER A 95 5.80 18.15 -13.98
N TYR A 96 4.91 18.28 -12.99
CA TYR A 96 3.54 17.72 -13.08
C TYR A 96 2.57 18.49 -13.98
N LEU A 97 2.91 19.69 -14.43
CA LEU A 97 2.12 20.41 -15.45
C LEU A 97 2.32 19.82 -16.85
N GLY A 98 3.43 19.12 -17.12
CA GLY A 98 3.70 18.57 -18.45
C GLY A 98 3.03 17.22 -18.72
N VAL A 99 2.92 16.35 -17.71
CA VAL A 99 2.46 14.96 -17.93
C VAL A 99 0.94 14.86 -18.12
N LEU A 100 0.16 15.80 -17.56
CA LEU A 100 -1.29 15.84 -17.75
C LEU A 100 -1.73 16.40 -19.11
N LEU A 101 -0.82 17.05 -19.86
CA LEU A 101 -1.11 17.62 -21.18
C LEU A 101 -0.88 16.65 -22.36
N TYR A 102 -0.28 15.48 -22.12
CA TYR A 102 -0.04 14.46 -23.16
C TYR A 102 -1.08 13.33 -23.17
N SER A 103 -2.16 13.46 -22.39
CA SER A 103 -3.22 12.44 -22.27
C SER A 103 -4.62 12.97 -22.61
N LEU A 104 -4.72 14.10 -23.31
CA LEU A 104 -5.98 14.63 -23.87
C LEU A 104 -5.88 14.74 -25.39
#